data_AF-A0A2D6N2Y0-F1
#
_entry.id   AF-A0A2D6N2Y0-F1
#
_cell.length_a   1.000
_cell.length_b   1.000
_cell.length_c   1.000
_cell.angle_alpha   90.00
_cell.angle_beta   90.00
_cell.angle_gamma   90.00
#
_symmetry.space_group_name_H-M   'P 1'
#
loop_
_entity.id
_entity.type
_entity.pdbx_description
1 polymer ?
#
loop_
_entity_poly.entity_id
_entity_poly.type
_entity_poly.pdbx_seq_one_letter_code
_entity_poly.pdbx_strand_id
1 'polypeptide(L)' 'MVGRNIRHKARGKWTYRAPKTRRVFNPNIQRTTIFLRGERKRVHICTRCLRTLNKTA' A
#
# COMPACT_ATOMS: atom_id res chain seq x y z
N MET A 1 3.29 -0.29 9.09
CA MET A 1 2.43 -0.27 10.30
C MET A 1 1.66 -1.59 10.37
N VAL A 2 1.41 -2.15 11.55
CA VAL A 2 0.69 -3.43 11.70
C VAL A 2 -0.65 -3.17 12.38
N GLY A 3 -1.75 -3.36 11.66
CA GLY A 3 -3.11 -3.33 12.20
C GLY A 3 -3.66 -4.72 12.48
N ARG A 4 -4.90 -4.80 12.97
CA ARG A 4 -5.68 -6.05 13.01
C ARG A 4 -6.66 -6.07 11.84
N ASN A 5 -6.88 -7.25 11.26
CA ASN A 5 -7.83 -7.43 10.17
C ASN A 5 -9.27 -7.52 10.73
N ILE A 6 -9.95 -6.37 10.85
CA ILE A 6 -11.33 -6.31 11.35
C ILE A 6 -12.28 -6.25 10.14
N ARG A 7 -12.67 -7.43 9.60
CA ARG A 7 -13.53 -7.52 8.41
C ARG A 7 -15.03 -7.43 8.68
N HIS A 8 -15.48 -7.61 9.94
CA HIS A 8 -16.90 -7.55 10.29
C HIS A 8 -17.15 -6.66 11.51
N LYS A 9 -18.30 -5.96 11.51
CA LYS A 9 -18.92 -5.41 12.73
C LYS A 9 -19.36 -6.60 13.58
N ALA A 10 -18.47 -7.06 14.44
CA ALA A 10 -18.73 -8.21 15.29
C ALA A 10 -19.94 -7.95 16.20
N ARG A 11 -21.00 -8.74 16.08
CA ARG A 11 -22.10 -8.79 17.04
C ARG A 11 -22.20 -10.20 17.63
N GLY A 12 -22.50 -10.28 18.92
CA GLY A 12 -22.73 -11.55 19.63
C GLY A 12 -21.52 -12.48 19.67
N LYS A 13 -21.78 -13.80 19.68
CA LYS A 13 -20.76 -14.85 19.89
C LYS A 13 -19.67 -14.94 18.79
N TRP A 14 -19.81 -14.19 17.70
CA TRP A 14 -18.84 -14.17 16.60
C TRP A 14 -17.49 -13.56 17.01
N THR A 15 -17.48 -12.60 17.94
CA THR A 15 -16.24 -11.99 18.48
C THR A 15 -15.27 -13.03 19.03
N TYR A 16 -15.77 -14.07 19.71
CA TYR A 16 -14.97 -15.13 20.31
C TYR A 16 -14.42 -16.14 19.30
N ARG A 17 -15.04 -16.23 18.11
CA ARG A 17 -14.63 -17.13 17.02
C ARG A 17 -13.77 -16.43 15.95
N ALA A 18 -13.64 -15.10 16.02
CA ALA A 18 -12.99 -14.32 14.98
C ALA A 18 -11.47 -14.62 14.91
N PRO A 19 -10.92 -14.98 13.73
CA PRO A 19 -9.49 -15.17 13.55
C PRO A 19 -8.72 -13.88 13.79
N LYS A 20 -7.82 -13.89 14.80
CA LYS A 20 -6.97 -12.73 15.14
C LYS A 20 -5.78 -12.61 14.20
N THR A 21 -6.04 -12.33 12.92
CA THR A 21 -4.98 -12.14 11.91
C THR A 21 -4.42 -10.72 11.94
N ARG A 22 -3.09 -10.61 11.92
CA ARG A 22 -2.39 -9.33 11.81
C ARG A 22 -2.49 -8.84 10.35
N ARG A 23 -2.89 -7.59 10.16
CA ARG A 23 -2.84 -6.90 8.87
C ARG A 23 -1.54 -6.11 8.80
N VAL A 24 -0.70 -6.42 7.82
CA VAL A 24 0.47 -5.59 7.52
C VAL A 24 0.04 -4.50 6.54
N PHE A 25 0.19 -3.24 6.93
CA PHE A 25 0.04 -2.12 6.02
C PHE A 25 1.39 -1.88 5.34
N ASN A 26 1.47 -2.29 4.08
CA ASN A 26 2.62 -2.03 3.23
C ASN A 26 2.67 -0.54 2.85
N PRO A 27 3.88 0.05 2.74
CA PRO A 27 4.03 1.41 2.26
C PRO A 27 3.52 1.52 0.82
N ASN A 28 3.00 2.70 0.44
CA ASN A 28 2.45 2.94 -0.88
C ASN A 28 3.55 3.23 -1.91
N ILE A 29 4.35 2.21 -2.18
CA ILE A 29 5.50 2.20 -3.10
C ILE A 29 5.13 1.33 -4.31
N GLN A 30 5.31 1.86 -5.50
CA GLN A 30 4.98 1.20 -6.76
C GLN A 30 6.25 1.02 -7.60
N ARG A 31 6.32 -0.07 -8.37
CA ARG A 31 7.40 -0.29 -9.35
C ARG A 31 7.01 0.39 -10.65
N THR A 32 7.76 1.39 -11.08
CA THR A 32 7.50 2.08 -12.34
C THR A 32 8.78 2.32 -13.14
N THR A 33 8.62 2.57 -14.44
CA THR A 33 9.71 2.97 -15.31
C THR A 33 9.72 4.48 -15.43
N ILE A 34 10.80 5.14 -15.00
CA ILE A 34 10.98 6.59 -15.16
C ILE A 34 12.21 6.88 -16.00
N PHE A 35 12.18 8.03 -16.69
CA PHE A 35 13.37 8.59 -17.33
C PHE A 35 14.17 9.36 -16.29
N LEU A 36 15.30 8.80 -15.90
CA LEU A 36 16.24 9.41 -14.97
C LEU A 36 17.48 9.81 -15.76
N ARG A 37 17.73 11.11 -15.90
CA ARG A 37 18.93 11.65 -16.58
C ARG A 37 19.12 11.09 -18.01
N GLY A 38 18.03 10.98 -18.78
CA GLY A 38 18.05 10.48 -20.15
C GLY A 38 17.94 8.96 -20.30
N GLU A 39 18.05 8.19 -19.21
CA GLU A 39 17.96 6.73 -19.24
C GLU A 39 16.64 6.22 -18.65
N ARG A 40 16.06 5.18 -19.25
CA ARG A 40 14.88 4.49 -18.71
C ARG A 40 15.29 3.53 -17.61
N LYS A 41 14.88 3.80 -16.37
CA LYS A 41 15.16 2.92 -15.21
C LYS A 41 13.88 2.47 -14.53
N ARG A 42 13.86 1.20 -14.11
CA ARG A 42 12.77 0.61 -13.31
C ARG A 42 13.10 0.81 -11.83
N VAL A 43 12.30 1.61 -11.14
CA VAL A 43 12.53 1.98 -9.75
C VAL A 43 11.28 1.81 -8.89
N HIS A 44 11.51 1.67 -7.58
CA HIS A 44 10.46 1.75 -6.58
C HIS A 44 10.22 3.22 -6.22
N ILE A 45 9.02 3.72 -6.52
CA ILE A 45 8.66 5.12 -6.29
C ILE A 45 7.41 5.24 -5.42
N CYS A 46 7.36 6.27 -4.59
CA CYS A 46 6.19 6.58 -3.79
C CYS A 46 5.03 7.05 -4.68
N THR A 47 3.78 6.70 -4.39
CA THR A 47 2.64 7.14 -5.23
C THR A 47 2.45 8.66 -5.26
N ARG A 48 2.81 9.38 -4.18
CA ARG A 48 2.81 10.84 -4.16
C ARG A 48 3.80 11.41 -5.19
N CYS A 49 4.99 10.83 -5.25
CA CYS A 49 6.07 11.18 -6.16
C CYS A 49 5.66 10.86 -7.60
N LEU A 50 5.07 9.67 -7.83
CA LEU A 50 4.51 9.27 -9.13
C LEU A 50 3.44 10.25 -9.61
N ARG A 51 2.54 10.67 -8.72
CA ARG A 51 1.52 11.68 -9.03
C ARG A 51 2.13 13.02 -9.44
N THR A 52 3.18 13.46 -8.76
CA THR A 52 3.88 14.70 -9.13
C THR A 52 4.52 14.58 -10.50
N LEU A 53 5.24 13.48 -10.77
CA LEU A 53 5.89 13.23 -12.06
C LEU A 53 4.87 13.25 -13.21
N ASN A 54 3.72 12.60 -13.05
CA ASN A 54 2.68 12.56 -14.08
C ASN A 54 1.99 13.92 -14.32
N LYS A 55 2.13 14.89 -13.42
CA LYS A 55 1.58 16.24 -13.61
C LYS A 55 2.56 17.18 -14.31
N THR A 56 3.85 16.93 -14.12
CA THR A 56 4.93 17.76 -14.66
C THR A 56 5.42 17.28 -16.03
N ALA A 57 5.15 16.02 -16.37
CA ALA A 57 5.48 15.42 -17.67
C ALA A 57 4.54 15.90 -18.77
#